data_AF-A0A852WXN5-F1
#
_entry.id   AF-A0A852WXN5-F1
#
_cell.length_a   1.000
_cell.length_b   1.000
_cell.length_c   1.000
_cell.angle_alpha   90.00
_cell.angle_beta   90.00
_cell.angle_gamma   90.00
#
_symmetry.space_group_name_H-M   'P 1'
#
loop_
_entity.id
_entity.type
_entity.pdbx_description
1 polymer ?
#
loop_
_entity_poly.entity_id
_entity_poly.type
_entity_poly.pdbx_seq_one_letter_code
_entity_poly.pdbx_strand_id
1 'polypeptide(L)'
;MNETAITAAPLRLASDDSYQRVRWGRAGAVYDLIVTVGFATPLTAPLLLALIRALHDALNLPGARLPELDPTALMFTSMFGTAVTMWAIARILRPEARFIAIDTVGRAVFSLWMIWALLNGQSATIVVFLIGEVTWLILQLSGLLRLRRR
;
A
#
# COMPACT_ATOMS: atom_id res chain seq x y z
N MET A 1 4.92 -19.96 -62.68
CA MET A 1 5.33 -20.10 -61.26
C MET A 1 5.23 -18.72 -60.64
N ASN A 2 4.20 -18.47 -59.84
CA ASN A 2 3.89 -17.15 -59.29
C ASN A 2 4.09 -17.25 -57.77
N GLU A 3 5.20 -16.71 -57.26
CA GLU A 3 5.48 -16.66 -55.83
C GLU A 3 4.61 -15.58 -55.20
N THR A 4 3.48 -15.99 -54.65
CA THR A 4 2.68 -15.16 -53.73
C THR A 4 3.49 -14.96 -52.46
N ALA A 5 4.12 -13.79 -52.35
CA ALA A 5 4.70 -13.29 -51.12
C ALA A 5 3.61 -13.24 -50.04
N ILE A 6 3.72 -14.13 -49.04
CA ILE A 6 2.92 -14.06 -47.83
C ILE A 6 3.47 -12.88 -47.02
N THR A 7 2.80 -11.74 -47.14
CA THR A 7 3.04 -10.57 -46.29
C THR A 7 2.59 -10.93 -44.88
N ALA A 8 3.50 -11.49 -44.08
CA ALA A 8 3.27 -11.68 -42.66
C ALA A 8 3.08 -10.30 -42.03
N ALA A 9 1.84 -9.99 -41.62
CA ALA A 9 1.56 -8.82 -40.79
C ALA A 9 2.50 -8.85 -39.58
N PRO A 10 3.23 -7.77 -39.27
CA PRO A 10 4.09 -7.78 -38.11
C PRO A 10 3.20 -8.04 -36.89
N LEU A 11 3.46 -9.16 -36.21
CA LEU A 11 2.94 -9.40 -34.88
C LEU A 11 3.39 -8.17 -34.08
N ARG A 12 2.46 -7.28 -33.70
CA ARG A 12 2.72 -6.27 -32.69
C ARG A 12 3.03 -7.04 -31.41
N LEU A 13 4.28 -7.46 -31.25
CA LEU A 13 4.86 -7.65 -29.93
C LEU A 13 4.55 -6.35 -29.20
N ALA A 14 3.83 -6.44 -28.09
CA ALA A 14 3.40 -5.31 -27.29
C ALA A 14 4.62 -4.53 -26.77
N SER A 15 5.27 -3.77 -27.64
CA SER A 15 6.33 -2.84 -27.33
C SER A 15 5.67 -1.53 -26.90
N ASP A 16 5.36 -1.45 -25.61
CA ASP A 16 5.52 -0.26 -24.74
C ASP A 16 4.60 -0.27 -23.50
N ASP A 17 4.64 -1.36 -22.72
CA ASP A 17 4.13 -1.33 -21.34
C ASP A 17 5.12 -0.63 -20.38
N SER A 18 6.25 -0.15 -20.92
CA SER A 18 7.32 0.47 -20.17
C SER A 18 6.99 1.94 -19.87
N TYR A 19 6.71 2.22 -18.60
CA TYR A 19 6.57 3.56 -18.02
C TYR A 19 5.26 4.34 -18.24
N GLN A 20 4.12 3.67 -18.34
CA GLN A 20 2.85 4.39 -18.16
C GLN A 20 2.70 4.86 -16.70
N ARG A 21 2.91 6.15 -16.48
CA ARG A 21 2.77 6.79 -15.16
C ARG A 21 1.30 6.90 -14.81
N VAL A 22 0.86 6.18 -13.79
CA VAL A 22 -0.49 6.34 -13.23
C VAL A 22 -0.50 7.56 -12.33
N ARG A 23 -1.45 8.48 -12.57
CA ARG A 23 -1.66 9.65 -11.72
C ARG A 23 -1.89 9.17 -10.28
N TRP A 24 -1.26 9.84 -9.31
CA TRP A 24 -1.31 9.54 -7.86
C TRP A 24 -0.47 8.36 -7.35
N GLY A 25 0.09 7.50 -8.21
CA GLY A 25 0.87 6.34 -7.76
C GLY A 25 2.08 6.69 -6.89
N ARG A 26 2.86 7.68 -7.34
CA ARG A 26 4.04 8.13 -6.58
C ARG A 26 3.67 8.84 -5.28
N ALA A 27 2.56 9.58 -5.26
CA ALA A 27 2.10 10.27 -4.05
C ALA A 27 1.65 9.26 -2.98
N GLY A 28 0.93 8.20 -3.37
CA GLY A 28 0.56 7.12 -2.46
C GLY A 28 1.78 6.37 -1.90
N ALA A 29 2.82 6.17 -2.72
CA ALA A 29 4.05 5.56 -2.23
C ALA A 29 4.81 6.44 -1.22
N VAL A 30 4.80 7.77 -1.39
CA VAL A 30 5.36 8.70 -0.38
C VAL A 30 4.56 8.65 0.92
N TYR A 31 3.23 8.60 0.83
CA TYR A 31 2.37 8.43 2.00
C TYR A 31 2.71 7.15 2.77
N ASP A 32 2.81 6.01 2.07
CA ASP A 32 3.13 4.74 2.71
C ASP A 32 4.49 4.81 3.41
N LEU A 33 5.49 5.42 2.78
CA LEU A 33 6.81 5.60 3.40
C LEU A 33 6.74 6.39 4.71
N ILE A 34 6.04 7.53 4.72
CA ILE A 34 5.90 8.37 5.92
C ILE A 34 5.21 7.61 7.04
N VAL A 35 4.12 6.89 6.71
CA VAL A 35 3.32 6.17 7.70
C VAL A 35 4.05 4.94 8.24
N THR A 36 4.85 4.26 7.40
CA THR A 36 5.41 2.94 7.75
C THR A 36 6.86 2.94 8.18
N VAL A 37 7.66 3.97 7.86
CA VAL A 37 9.11 3.98 8.13
C VAL A 37 9.45 3.80 9.61
N GLY A 38 8.67 4.38 10.52
CA GLY A 38 8.93 4.22 11.95
C GLY A 38 8.59 2.82 12.49
N PHE A 39 7.84 2.01 11.74
CA PHE A 39 7.66 0.59 12.06
C PHE A 39 8.80 -0.28 11.55
N ALA A 40 9.74 0.22 10.74
CA ALA A 40 10.75 -0.63 10.10
C ALA A 40 11.81 -1.18 11.06
N THR A 41 11.99 -0.59 12.24
CA THR A 41 13.03 -1.06 13.18
C THR A 41 12.44 -1.42 14.54
N PRO A 42 13.04 -2.39 15.25
CA PRO A 42 12.59 -2.75 16.60
C PRO A 42 12.86 -1.63 17.63
N LEU A 43 13.64 -0.60 17.27
CA LEU A 43 13.89 0.56 18.13
C LEU A 43 12.82 1.64 17.95
N THR A 44 12.38 1.88 16.71
CA THR A 44 11.43 2.95 16.37
C THR A 44 9.97 2.50 16.48
N ALA A 45 9.67 1.22 16.22
CA ALA A 45 8.30 0.71 16.27
C ALA A 45 7.65 0.87 17.66
N PRO A 46 8.33 0.56 18.79
CA PRO A 46 7.74 0.76 20.11
C PRO A 46 7.38 2.21 20.41
N LEU A 47 8.18 3.17 19.91
CA LEU A 47 7.94 4.61 20.10
C LEU A 47 6.68 5.07 19.35
N LEU A 48 6.51 4.64 18.09
CA LEU A 48 5.28 4.95 17.35
C LEU A 48 4.05 4.29 17.98
N LEU A 49 4.16 3.03 18.41
CA LEU A 49 3.07 2.33 19.06
C LEU A 49 2.70 3.00 20.40
N ALA A 50 3.67 3.53 21.14
CA ALA A 50 3.44 4.31 22.35
C ALA A 50 2.67 5.61 22.05
N LEU A 51 3.02 6.32 20.98
CA LEU A 51 2.28 7.49 20.52
C LEU A 51 0.83 7.14 20.16
N ILE A 52 0.61 6.03 19.44
CA ILE A 52 -0.74 5.57 19.08
C ILE A 52 -1.55 5.24 20.34
N ARG A 53 -0.95 4.56 21.32
CA ARG A 53 -1.58 4.30 22.62
C ARG A 53 -1.95 5.61 23.33
N ALA A 54 -1.03 6.57 23.38
CA ALA A 54 -1.29 7.87 24.00
C ALA A 54 -2.43 8.62 23.30
N LEU A 55 -2.52 8.56 21.97
CA LEU A 55 -3.62 9.16 21.21
C LEU A 55 -4.95 8.46 21.47
N HIS A 56 -4.95 7.13 21.58
CA HIS A 56 -6.14 6.36 21.97
C HIS A 56 -6.68 6.81 23.32
N ASP A 57 -5.79 6.93 24.31
CA ASP A 57 -6.14 7.34 25.67
C ASP A 57 -6.60 8.81 25.71
N ALA A 58 -5.85 9.72 25.07
CA ALA A 58 -6.11 11.15 25.08
C ALA A 58 -7.45 11.53 24.41
N LEU A 59 -7.83 10.79 23.37
CA LEU A 59 -9.09 10.99 22.64
C LEU A 59 -10.23 10.11 23.17
N ASN A 60 -9.98 9.30 24.21
CA ASN A 60 -10.93 8.34 24.78
C ASN A 60 -11.63 7.49 23.70
N LEU A 61 -10.82 6.95 22.78
CA LEU A 61 -11.34 6.23 21.63
C LEU A 61 -11.95 4.88 22.03
N PRO A 62 -13.01 4.41 21.36
CA PRO A 62 -13.59 3.10 21.65
C PRO A 62 -12.67 1.94 21.19
N GLY A 63 -12.97 0.75 21.71
CA GLY A 63 -12.23 -0.49 21.42
C GLY A 63 -11.10 -0.76 22.39
N ALA A 64 -10.50 -1.94 22.29
CA ALA A 64 -9.38 -2.34 23.13
C ALA A 64 -8.13 -1.52 22.80
N ARG A 65 -7.56 -0.88 23.82
CA ARG A 65 -6.26 -0.20 23.73
C ARG A 65 -5.22 -1.15 23.18
N LEU A 66 -4.37 -0.64 22.29
CA LEU A 66 -3.29 -1.42 21.70
C LEU A 66 -2.37 -1.97 22.81
N PRO A 67 -2.12 -3.28 22.88
CA PRO A 67 -1.27 -3.85 23.91
C PRO A 67 0.20 -3.48 23.68
N GLU A 68 1.03 -3.67 24.72
CA GLU A 68 2.47 -3.75 24.51
C GLU A 68 2.81 -5.03 23.77
N LEU A 69 3.72 -4.93 22.80
CA LEU A 69 4.12 -6.08 22.00
C LEU A 69 5.20 -6.86 22.73
N ASP A 70 5.04 -8.18 22.82
CA ASP A 70 6.15 -9.05 23.20
C ASP A 70 7.27 -9.01 22.14
N PRO A 71 8.49 -9.51 22.46
CA PRO A 71 9.61 -9.46 21.53
C PRO A 71 9.35 -10.12 20.17
N THR A 72 8.55 -11.18 20.14
CA THR A 72 8.20 -11.91 18.90
C THR A 72 7.25 -11.08 18.04
N ALA A 73 6.20 -10.53 18.64
CA ALA A 73 5.28 -9.63 17.95
C ALA A 73 6.01 -8.38 17.42
N LEU A 74 6.90 -7.79 18.22
CA LEU A 74 7.71 -6.65 17.81
C LEU A 74 8.64 -6.97 16.64
N MET A 75 9.26 -8.15 16.64
CA MET A 75 10.07 -8.64 15.52
C MET A 75 9.23 -8.69 14.25
N PHE A 76 8.05 -9.33 14.27
CA PHE A 76 7.17 -9.39 13.11
C PHE A 76 6.69 -8.01 12.65
N THR A 77 6.28 -7.13 13.57
CA THR A 77 5.92 -5.74 13.25
C THR A 77 7.07 -5.03 12.53
N SER A 78 8.30 -5.23 12.99
CA SER A 78 9.49 -4.62 12.38
C SER A 78 9.79 -5.16 10.99
N MET A 79 9.65 -6.48 10.79
CA MET A 79 9.81 -7.13 9.49
C MET A 79 8.78 -6.65 8.47
N PHE A 80 7.50 -6.59 8.85
CA PHE A 80 6.45 -6.09 7.97
C PHE A 80 6.59 -4.60 7.69
N GLY A 81 6.93 -3.79 8.70
CA GLY A 81 7.24 -2.37 8.52
C GLY A 81 8.40 -2.15 7.53
N THR A 82 9.45 -2.97 7.63
CA THR A 82 10.58 -2.94 6.68
C THR A 82 10.14 -3.30 5.27
N ALA A 83 9.36 -4.37 5.11
CA ALA A 83 8.87 -4.80 3.80
C ALA A 83 8.03 -3.72 3.11
N VAL A 84 7.10 -3.08 3.84
CA VAL A 84 6.27 -1.99 3.29
C VAL A 84 7.11 -0.75 2.99
N THR A 85 8.09 -0.43 3.83
CA THR A 85 9.05 0.68 3.60
C THR A 85 9.84 0.46 2.32
N MET A 86 10.42 -0.73 2.14
CA MET A 86 11.16 -1.09 0.91
C MET A 86 10.26 -1.03 -0.32
N TRP A 87 9.02 -1.52 -0.21
CA TRP A 87 8.04 -1.48 -1.30
C TRP A 87 7.63 -0.05 -1.67
N ALA A 88 7.46 0.83 -0.68
CA ALA A 88 7.20 2.25 -0.90
C ALA A 88 8.37 2.92 -1.64
N ILE A 89 9.62 2.67 -1.22
CA ILE A 89 10.82 3.17 -1.91
C ILE A 89 10.85 2.67 -3.37
N ALA A 90 10.61 1.38 -3.60
CA ALA A 90 10.57 0.83 -4.95
C ALA A 90 9.55 1.55 -5.86
N ARG A 91 8.33 1.80 -5.37
CA ARG A 91 7.29 2.53 -6.10
C ARG A 91 7.61 4.02 -6.28
N ILE A 92 8.31 4.65 -5.34
CA ILE A 92 8.78 6.03 -5.50
C ILE A 92 9.79 6.09 -6.66
N LEU A 93 10.76 5.17 -6.69
CA LEU A 93 11.82 5.12 -7.70
C LEU A 93 11.29 4.72 -9.08
N ARG A 94 10.33 3.78 -9.13
CA ARG A 94 9.74 3.23 -10.35
C ARG A 94 8.20 3.17 -10.22
N PRO A 95 7.48 4.28 -10.45
CA PRO A 95 6.01 4.32 -10.34
C PRO A 95 5.34 3.74 -11.60
N GLU A 96 5.54 2.43 -11.81
CA GLU A 96 5.01 1.70 -12.97
C GLU A 96 3.55 1.27 -12.74
N ALA A 97 2.73 1.29 -13.79
CA ALA A 97 1.32 0.92 -13.70
C ALA A 97 1.08 -0.47 -13.06
N ARG A 98 1.93 -1.46 -13.38
CA ARG A 98 1.86 -2.80 -12.77
C ARG A 98 2.03 -2.79 -11.26
N PHE A 99 2.99 -2.02 -10.73
CA PHE A 99 3.22 -1.94 -9.29
C PHE A 99 2.09 -1.20 -8.59
N ILE A 100 1.49 -0.22 -9.26
CA ILE A 100 0.34 0.53 -8.73
C ILE A 100 -0.91 -0.34 -8.73
N ALA A 101 -1.10 -1.22 -9.71
CA ALA A 101 -2.18 -2.21 -9.71
C ALA A 101 -2.04 -3.23 -8.56
N ILE A 102 -0.84 -3.79 -8.36
CA ILE A 102 -0.56 -4.69 -7.24
C ILE A 102 -0.77 -3.97 -5.91
N ASP A 103 -0.31 -2.73 -5.79
CA ASP A 103 -0.52 -1.89 -4.60
C ASP A 103 -2.00 -1.66 -4.33
N THR A 104 -2.78 -1.33 -5.36
CA THR A 104 -4.24 -1.11 -5.25
C THR A 104 -4.93 -2.35 -4.66
N VAL A 105 -4.56 -3.55 -5.10
CA VAL A 105 -5.08 -4.80 -4.51
C VAL A 105 -4.66 -4.94 -3.05
N GLY A 106 -3.39 -4.68 -2.75
CA GLY A 106 -2.85 -4.68 -1.39
C GLY A 106 -3.63 -3.77 -0.45
N ARG A 107 -3.97 -2.55 -0.89
CA ARG A 107 -4.76 -1.60 -0.10
C ARG A 107 -6.17 -2.09 0.20
N ALA A 108 -6.81 -2.75 -0.75
CA ALA A 108 -8.12 -3.37 -0.52
C ALA A 108 -8.03 -4.48 0.55
N VAL A 109 -6.98 -5.30 0.48
CA VAL A 109 -6.72 -6.37 1.46
C VAL A 109 -6.38 -5.80 2.85
N PHE A 110 -5.54 -4.77 2.94
CA PHE A 110 -5.26 -4.08 4.21
C PHE A 110 -6.51 -3.43 4.81
N SER A 111 -7.33 -2.81 3.97
CA SER A 111 -8.63 -2.26 4.40
C SER A 111 -9.52 -3.35 4.99
N LEU A 112 -9.58 -4.52 4.34
CA LEU A 112 -10.34 -5.67 4.84
C LEU A 112 -9.83 -6.15 6.22
N TRP A 113 -8.51 -6.27 6.41
CA TRP A 113 -7.94 -6.67 7.71
C TRP A 113 -8.17 -5.64 8.80
N MET A 114 -8.12 -4.36 8.49
CA MET A 114 -8.44 -3.30 9.44
C MET A 114 -9.91 -3.30 9.83
N ILE A 115 -10.82 -3.50 8.87
CA ILE A 115 -12.25 -3.66 9.16
C ILE A 115 -12.48 -4.90 10.03
N TRP A 116 -11.87 -6.03 9.68
CA TRP A 116 -11.95 -7.24 10.49
C TRP A 116 -11.46 -7.01 11.92
N ALA A 117 -10.34 -6.30 12.11
CA ALA A 117 -9.81 -5.97 13.43
C ALA A 117 -10.78 -5.09 14.24
N LEU A 118 -11.34 -4.05 13.61
CA LEU A 118 -12.34 -3.18 14.25
C LEU A 118 -13.60 -3.95 14.68
N LEU A 119 -14.09 -4.86 13.84
CA LEU A 119 -15.23 -5.73 14.17
C LEU A 119 -14.93 -6.70 15.32
N ASN A 120 -13.66 -7.03 15.54
CA ASN A 120 -13.20 -7.84 16.68
C ASN A 120 -12.80 -6.99 17.90
N GLY A 121 -13.29 -5.75 17.98
CA GLY A 121 -13.16 -4.89 19.16
C GLY A 121 -11.79 -4.25 19.34
N GLN A 122 -10.95 -4.22 18.30
CA GLN A 122 -9.66 -3.50 18.36
C GLN A 122 -9.86 -1.98 18.38
N SER A 123 -8.82 -1.26 18.82
CA SER A 123 -8.83 0.19 18.95
C SER A 123 -9.32 0.92 17.70
N ALA A 124 -10.17 1.93 17.89
CA ALA A 124 -10.61 2.82 16.82
C ALA A 124 -9.49 3.69 16.23
N THR A 125 -8.26 3.71 16.79
CA THR A 125 -7.10 4.34 16.13
C THR A 125 -6.85 3.77 14.74
N ILE A 126 -7.23 2.51 14.49
CA ILE A 126 -7.15 1.83 13.19
C ILE A 126 -7.93 2.61 12.11
N VAL A 127 -9.00 3.32 12.47
CA VAL A 127 -9.84 4.06 11.51
C VAL A 127 -9.04 5.12 10.76
N VAL A 128 -8.06 5.77 11.40
CA VAL A 128 -7.19 6.76 10.73
C VAL A 128 -6.41 6.12 9.59
N PHE A 129 -5.83 4.94 9.82
CA PHE A 129 -5.12 4.18 8.80
C PHE A 129 -6.07 3.67 7.71
N LEU A 130 -7.26 3.18 8.10
CA LEU A 130 -8.28 2.72 7.17
C LEU A 130 -8.74 3.82 6.21
N ILE A 131 -8.99 5.04 6.70
CA ILE A 131 -9.32 6.19 5.86
C ILE A 131 -8.22 6.44 4.83
N GLY A 132 -6.95 6.39 5.27
CA GLY A 132 -5.80 6.52 4.38
C GLY A 132 -5.78 5.45 3.28
N GLU A 133 -5.91 4.18 3.66
CA GLU A 133 -5.90 3.07 2.70
C GLU A 133 -7.04 3.15 1.70
N VAL A 134 -8.27 3.43 2.15
CA VAL A 134 -9.44 3.57 1.26
C VAL A 134 -9.29 4.78 0.33
N THR A 135 -8.74 5.90 0.83
CA THR A 135 -8.50 7.09 0.02
C THR A 135 -7.53 6.78 -1.11
N TRP A 136 -6.38 6.17 -0.81
CA TRP A 136 -5.39 5.83 -1.82
C TRP A 136 -5.87 4.71 -2.76
N LEU A 137 -6.62 3.73 -2.26
CA LEU A 137 -7.28 2.71 -3.05
C LEU A 137 -8.15 3.34 -4.15
N ILE A 138 -9.03 4.27 -3.78
CA ILE A 138 -9.93 4.96 -4.73
C ILE A 138 -9.11 5.79 -5.73
N LEU A 139 -8.11 6.54 -5.25
CA LEU A 139 -7.28 7.39 -6.11
C LEU A 139 -6.49 6.57 -7.14
N GLN A 140 -5.83 5.48 -6.72
CA GLN A 140 -5.07 4.62 -7.61
C GLN A 140 -5.97 3.87 -8.59
N LEU A 141 -7.09 3.30 -8.11
CA LEU A 141 -8.06 2.64 -8.97
C LEU A 141 -8.61 3.60 -10.04
N SER A 142 -8.94 4.83 -9.66
CA SER A 142 -9.37 5.86 -10.61
C SER A 142 -8.31 6.19 -11.66
N GLY A 143 -7.04 6.20 -11.26
CA GLY A 143 -5.90 6.40 -12.16
C GLY A 143 -5.74 5.26 -13.16
N LEU A 144 -5.83 4.02 -12.69
CA LEU A 144 -5.72 2.80 -13.50
C LEU A 144 -6.89 2.68 -14.50
N LEU A 145 -8.12 2.96 -14.06
CA LEU A 145 -9.29 2.93 -14.94
C LEU A 145 -9.21 3.98 -16.06
N ARG A 146 -8.63 5.16 -15.78
CA ARG A 146 -8.38 6.18 -16.81
C ARG A 146 -7.30 5.76 -17.80
N LEU A 147 -6.30 5.01 -17.34
CA LEU A 147 -5.24 4.48 -18.20
C LEU A 147 -5.78 3.44 -19.18
N ARG A 148 -6.63 2.52 -18.71
CA ARG A 148 -7.27 1.48 -19.55
C ARG A 148 -8.22 2.04 -20.63
N ARG A 149 -8.71 3.28 -20.45
CA ARG A 149 -9.63 3.93 -21.40
C ARG A 149 -8.91 4.73 -22.50
N ARG A 150 -7.58 4.85 -22.44
CA ARG A 150 -6.75 5.49 -23.47
C ARG A 150 -6.15 4.44 -24.38
#